data_AF-A0A9W5Z5F4-F1
#
_entry.id   AF-A0A9W5Z5F4-F1
#
_cell.length_a   1.000
_cell.length_b   1.000
_cell.length_c   1.000
_cell.angle_alpha   90.00
_cell.angle_beta   90.00
_cell.angle_gamma   90.00
#
_symmetry.space_group_name_H-M   'P 1'
#
loop_
_entity.id
_entity.type
_entity.pdbx_description
1 polymer ?
#
loop_
_entity_poly.entity_id
_entity_poly.type
_entity_poly.pdbx_seq_one_letter_code
_entity_poly.pdbx_strand_id
1 'polypeptide(L)'
;MINMNIERGGPWPELEGLDTAMIEKVIPRLLRPLETEGRSIKPSLVHGDLWCGNAAINSATGRPLIYDPASFYAHNEYELGNWRPERNGFTSFFDAYHSIIPKTAPTEDYDDRIALYAMRFDLQAAALFPHVTSFRDSVVDEMRRLVTKYPGG
;
A
#
# COMPACT_ATOMS: atom_id res chain seq x y z
N MET A 1 8.28 11.11 -0.03
CA MET A 1 6.94 11.43 0.54
C MET A 1 7.03 12.00 1.95
N ILE A 2 7.90 11.49 2.84
CA ILE A 2 8.04 12.03 4.21
C ILE A 2 8.43 13.52 4.21
N ASN A 3 9.47 13.92 3.46
CA ASN A 3 9.88 15.33 3.38
C ASN A 3 8.75 16.25 2.91
N MET A 4 7.99 15.85 1.89
CA MET A 4 6.85 16.60 1.38
C MET A 4 5.71 16.71 2.42
N ASN A 5 5.51 15.66 3.22
CA ASN A 5 4.60 15.73 4.36
C ASN A 5 5.09 16.79 5.36
N ILE A 6 6.36 16.77 5.75
CA ILE A 6 6.93 17.71 6.72
C ILE A 6 6.85 19.16 6.20
N GLU A 7 7.18 19.37 4.93
CA GLU A 7 7.13 20.68 4.27
C GLU A 7 5.71 21.27 4.27
N ARG A 8 4.68 20.45 3.98
CA ARG A 8 3.30 20.92 3.82
C ARG A 8 2.45 20.87 5.09
N GLY A 9 2.70 19.90 5.96
CA GLY A 9 1.92 19.65 7.17
C GLY A 9 2.67 19.93 8.47
N GLY A 10 3.87 20.51 8.40
CA GLY A 10 4.73 20.79 9.55
C GLY A 10 5.39 19.54 10.14
N PRO A 11 6.16 19.71 11.24
CA PRO A 11 6.86 18.63 11.93
C PRO A 11 5.96 17.42 12.22
N TRP A 12 6.56 16.24 12.29
CA TRP A 12 5.83 14.99 12.51
C TRP A 12 6.53 14.14 13.58
N PRO A 13 6.46 14.55 14.87
CA PRO A 13 7.16 13.87 15.97
C PRO A 13 6.78 12.40 16.12
N GLU A 14 5.53 12.04 15.80
CA GLU A 14 5.02 10.68 15.92
C GLU A 14 5.70 9.68 14.97
N LEU A 15 6.35 10.18 13.91
CA LEU A 15 7.13 9.39 12.95
C LEU A 15 8.56 9.10 13.46
N GLU A 16 9.06 9.87 14.42
CA GLU A 16 10.45 9.81 14.88
C GLU A 16 10.82 8.39 15.33
N GLY A 17 11.84 7.81 14.68
CA GLY A 17 12.32 6.46 14.95
C GLY A 17 11.51 5.34 14.29
N LEU A 18 10.24 5.56 13.95
CA LEU A 18 9.43 4.59 13.19
C LEU A 18 9.94 4.48 11.76
N ASP A 19 10.29 5.59 11.12
CA ASP A 19 10.85 5.62 9.77
C ASP A 19 12.11 4.76 9.64
N THR A 20 13.02 4.88 10.61
CA THR A 20 14.26 4.12 10.69
C THR A 20 13.96 2.64 10.91
N ALA A 21 13.10 2.30 11.88
CA ALA A 21 12.71 0.91 12.13
C ALA A 21 12.01 0.26 10.93
N MET A 22 11.17 1.01 10.21
CA MET A 22 10.53 0.54 8.98
C MET A 22 11.56 0.21 7.89
N ILE A 23 12.51 1.11 7.65
CA ILE A 23 13.54 0.95 6.61
C ILE A 23 14.51 -0.19 6.96
N GLU A 24 14.96 -0.26 8.21
CA GLU A 24 16.00 -1.20 8.61
C GLU A 24 15.48 -2.61 8.91
N LYS A 25 14.23 -2.74 9.38
CA LYS A 25 13.69 -4.00 9.89
C LYS A 25 12.50 -4.48 9.08
N VAL A 26 11.40 -3.71 9.08
CA VAL A 26 10.10 -4.16 8.56
C VAL A 26 10.14 -4.37 7.04
N ILE A 27 10.61 -3.38 6.28
CA ILE A 27 10.64 -3.46 4.81
C ILE A 27 11.50 -4.65 4.35
N PRO A 28 12.74 -4.83 4.83
CA PRO A 28 13.53 -6.01 4.51
C PRO A 28 12.85 -7.33 4.90
N ARG A 29 12.24 -7.40 6.09
CA ARG A 29 11.54 -8.60 6.56
C ARG A 29 10.38 -8.99 5.65
N LEU A 30 9.61 -8.03 5.16
CA LEU A 30 8.42 -8.27 4.35
C LEU A 30 8.75 -8.51 2.87
N LEU A 31 9.80 -7.87 2.35
CA LEU A 31 10.11 -7.92 0.91
C LEU A 31 11.19 -8.94 0.54
N ARG A 32 12.22 -9.17 1.37
CA ARG A 32 13.26 -10.17 1.04
C ARG A 32 12.69 -11.57 0.81
N PRO A 33 11.71 -12.06 1.60
CA PRO A 33 11.16 -13.40 1.38
C PRO A 33 10.55 -13.62 0.00
N LEU A 34 10.12 -12.57 -0.71
CA LEU A 34 9.55 -12.68 -2.06
C LEU A 34 10.54 -13.22 -3.10
N GLU A 35 11.85 -13.11 -2.84
CA GLU A 35 12.91 -13.50 -3.76
C GLU A 35 13.93 -14.47 -3.13
N THR A 36 13.58 -15.11 -2.00
CA THR A 36 14.38 -16.17 -1.36
C THR A 36 13.73 -17.53 -1.51
N GLU A 37 14.46 -18.60 -1.18
CA GLU A 37 13.96 -19.99 -1.22
C GLU A 37 13.44 -20.40 -2.62
N GLY A 38 14.07 -19.87 -3.67
CA GLY A 38 13.70 -20.14 -5.06
C GLY A 38 12.45 -19.38 -5.54
N ARG A 39 11.90 -18.47 -4.73
CA ARG A 39 10.83 -17.55 -5.14
C ARG A 39 11.40 -16.42 -5.99
N SER A 40 10.54 -15.85 -6.84
CA SER A 40 10.88 -14.71 -7.68
C SER A 40 9.64 -13.87 -7.93
N ILE A 41 9.78 -12.54 -7.91
CA ILE A 41 8.70 -11.64 -8.29
C ILE A 41 8.56 -11.63 -9.81
N LYS A 42 7.35 -11.86 -10.32
CA LYS A 42 7.02 -11.58 -11.71
C LYS A 42 6.57 -10.11 -11.84
N PRO A 43 7.32 -9.25 -12.55
CA PRO A 43 6.86 -7.88 -12.80
C PRO A 43 5.53 -7.89 -13.55
N SER A 44 4.57 -7.16 -13.00
CA SER A 44 3.22 -7.03 -13.55
C SER A 44 2.94 -5.56 -13.83
N LEU A 45 2.30 -5.28 -14.97
CA LEU A 45 1.83 -3.93 -15.26
C LEU A 45 0.72 -3.58 -14.25
N VAL A 46 0.95 -2.55 -13.46
CA VAL A 46 -0.04 -2.00 -12.52
C VAL A 46 -0.61 -0.69 -13.08
N HIS A 47 -1.87 -0.39 -12.74
CA HIS A 47 -2.47 0.92 -12.93
C HIS A 47 -1.72 1.97 -12.10
N GLY A 48 -1.32 1.62 -10.87
CA GLY A 48 -0.43 2.43 -10.03
C GLY A 48 -1.13 3.56 -9.25
N ASP A 49 -2.38 3.85 -9.58
CA ASP A 49 -3.25 4.77 -8.83
C ASP A 49 -4.73 4.34 -8.88
N LEU A 50 -5.02 3.05 -8.69
CA LEU A 50 -6.40 2.56 -8.79
C LEU A 50 -7.12 2.64 -7.44
N TRP A 51 -7.99 3.64 -7.29
CA TRP A 51 -8.87 3.83 -6.14
C TRP A 51 -10.30 4.14 -6.61
N CYS A 52 -11.24 4.33 -5.68
CA CYS A 52 -12.65 4.52 -6.02
C CYS A 52 -12.92 5.72 -6.95
N GLY A 53 -12.07 6.76 -6.92
CA GLY A 53 -12.15 7.90 -7.84
C GLY A 53 -11.72 7.58 -9.28
N ASN A 54 -10.90 6.54 -9.48
CA ASN A 54 -10.30 6.17 -10.77
C ASN A 54 -10.94 4.91 -11.37
N ALA A 55 -12.08 4.48 -10.84
CA ALA A 55 -12.83 3.33 -11.32
C ALA A 55 -14.32 3.66 -11.46
N ALA A 56 -14.95 3.19 -12.53
CA ALA A 56 -16.38 3.32 -12.75
C ALA A 56 -16.96 2.12 -13.50
N ILE A 57 -18.28 2.02 -13.54
CA ILE A 57 -18.98 1.09 -14.41
C ILE A 57 -19.63 1.89 -15.55
N ASN A 58 -19.37 1.48 -16.78
CA ASN A 58 -20.02 2.06 -17.94
C ASN A 58 -21.53 1.76 -17.89
N SER A 59 -22.38 2.78 -17.78
CA SER A 59 -23.83 2.60 -17.62
C SER A 59 -24.51 1.94 -18.83
N ALA A 60 -23.96 2.09 -20.03
CA ALA A 60 -24.53 1.52 -21.25
C ALA A 60 -24.14 0.05 -21.47
N THR A 61 -22.93 -0.34 -21.05
CA THR A 61 -22.38 -1.69 -21.33
C THR A 61 -22.20 -2.56 -20.10
N GLY A 62 -22.31 -2.01 -18.89
CA GLY A 62 -22.05 -2.70 -17.63
C GLY A 62 -20.57 -3.08 -17.42
N ARG A 63 -19.66 -2.64 -18.30
CA ARG A 63 -18.23 -3.00 -18.23
C ARG A 63 -17.46 -2.06 -17.29
N PRO A 64 -16.40 -2.55 -16.63
CA PRO A 64 -15.54 -1.71 -15.82
C PRO A 64 -14.77 -0.71 -16.70
N LEU A 65 -14.58 0.49 -16.15
CA LEU A 65 -13.76 1.56 -16.69
C LEU A 65 -12.73 1.96 -15.62
N ILE A 66 -11.49 2.20 -16.06
CA ILE A 66 -10.39 2.68 -15.22
C ILE A 66 -9.75 3.88 -15.91
N TYR A 67 -9.32 4.88 -15.13
CA TYR A 67 -8.80 6.16 -15.64
C TYR A 67 -7.63 6.67 -14.79
N ASP A 68 -6.92 7.66 -15.32
CA ASP A 68 -5.80 8.36 -14.67
C ASP A 68 -4.69 7.42 -14.15
N PRO A 69 -4.09 6.61 -15.06
CA PRO A 69 -3.03 5.69 -14.67
C PRO A 69 -1.75 6.42 -14.28
N ALA A 70 -1.10 5.89 -13.25
CA ALA A 70 0.30 6.16 -12.92
C ALA A 70 1.11 4.87 -13.16
N SER A 71 0.97 4.29 -14.35
CA SER A 71 1.39 2.91 -14.63
C SER A 71 2.90 2.69 -14.60
N PHE A 72 3.29 1.54 -14.04
CA PHE A 72 4.65 1.02 -14.09
C PHE A 72 4.63 -0.51 -13.89
N TYR A 73 5.78 -1.17 -13.99
CA TYR A 73 5.91 -2.58 -13.67
C TYR A 73 6.27 -2.76 -12.19
N ALA A 74 5.47 -3.54 -11.46
CA ALA A 74 5.60 -3.75 -10.02
C ALA A 74 5.33 -5.21 -9.63
N HIS A 75 5.54 -5.55 -8.36
CA HIS A 75 4.88 -6.70 -7.75
C HIS A 75 3.36 -6.51 -7.84
N ASN A 76 2.62 -7.52 -8.29
CA ASN A 76 1.17 -7.42 -8.54
C ASN A 76 0.37 -6.99 -7.30
N GLU A 77 0.80 -7.39 -6.10
CA GLU A 77 0.18 -6.99 -4.82
C GLU A 77 0.28 -5.47 -4.55
N TYR A 78 1.14 -4.73 -5.25
CA TYR A 78 1.22 -3.27 -5.16
C TYR A 78 -0.13 -2.59 -5.47
N GLU A 79 -0.86 -3.10 -6.48
CA GLU A 79 -2.16 -2.54 -6.89
C GLU A 79 -3.17 -2.59 -5.73
N LEU A 80 -3.12 -3.67 -4.95
CA LEU A 80 -4.03 -3.90 -3.83
C LEU A 80 -3.77 -2.93 -2.67
N GLY A 81 -2.60 -2.30 -2.63
CA GLY A 81 -2.26 -1.29 -1.62
C GLY A 81 -3.24 -0.13 -1.61
N ASN A 82 -3.65 0.38 -2.78
CA ASN A 82 -4.63 1.47 -2.85
C ASN A 82 -6.07 0.96 -2.67
N TRP A 83 -6.31 -0.35 -2.68
CA TRP A 83 -7.63 -0.95 -2.45
C TRP A 83 -7.91 -1.18 -0.96
N ARG A 84 -6.85 -1.39 -0.17
CA ARG A 84 -6.93 -1.68 1.27
C ARG A 84 -7.64 -0.58 2.08
N PRO A 85 -7.39 0.73 1.89
CA PRO A 85 -8.01 1.73 2.73
C PRO A 85 -9.54 1.73 2.59
N GLU A 86 -10.25 1.69 3.71
CA GLU A 86 -11.72 1.58 3.74
C GLU A 86 -12.43 2.66 2.92
N ARG A 87 -11.85 3.87 2.86
CA ARG A 87 -12.34 5.00 2.04
C ARG A 87 -12.55 4.66 0.56
N ASN A 88 -11.86 3.63 0.06
CA ASN A 88 -11.92 3.22 -1.34
C ASN A 88 -12.98 2.12 -1.59
N GLY A 89 -13.57 1.52 -0.55
CA GLY A 89 -14.71 0.61 -0.70
C GLY A 89 -14.44 -0.66 -1.52
N PHE A 90 -13.16 -1.08 -1.63
CA PHE A 90 -12.76 -2.21 -2.48
C PHE A 90 -12.57 -3.53 -1.73
N THR A 91 -12.99 -3.63 -0.47
CA THR A 91 -12.79 -4.83 0.36
C THR A 91 -13.30 -6.12 -0.29
N SER A 92 -14.46 -6.08 -0.95
CA SER A 92 -15.04 -7.25 -1.65
C SER A 92 -14.29 -7.66 -2.92
N PHE A 93 -13.42 -6.80 -3.45
CA PHE A 93 -12.68 -7.06 -4.68
C PHE A 93 -11.43 -7.92 -4.45
N PHE A 94 -10.96 -8.02 -3.20
CA PHE A 94 -9.82 -8.86 -2.86
C PHE A 94 -10.08 -10.34 -3.14
N ASP A 95 -11.26 -10.86 -2.79
CA ASP A 95 -11.62 -12.26 -3.05
C ASP A 95 -11.72 -12.54 -4.55
N ALA A 96 -12.30 -11.60 -5.30
CA ALA A 96 -12.37 -11.70 -6.76
C ALA A 96 -10.97 -11.70 -7.39
N TYR A 97 -10.08 -10.82 -6.95
CA TYR A 97 -8.69 -10.79 -7.40
C TYR A 97 -7.98 -12.11 -7.11
N HIS A 98 -8.11 -12.63 -5.89
CA HIS A 98 -7.44 -13.86 -5.48
C HIS A 98 -8.03 -15.15 -6.04
N SER A 99 -9.25 -15.10 -6.57
CA SER A 99 -9.79 -16.21 -7.38
C SER A 99 -9.04 -16.41 -8.71
N ILE A 100 -8.30 -15.39 -9.17
CA ILE A 100 -7.55 -15.39 -10.43
C ILE A 100 -6.04 -15.39 -10.17
N ILE A 101 -5.58 -14.56 -9.22
CA ILE A 101 -4.17 -14.38 -8.89
C ILE A 101 -3.96 -14.77 -7.42
N PRO A 102 -3.40 -15.96 -7.14
CA PRO A 102 -3.14 -16.41 -5.77
C PRO A 102 -2.25 -15.41 -5.00
N LYS A 103 -2.44 -15.36 -3.69
CA LYS A 103 -1.58 -14.58 -2.77
C LYS A 103 -0.12 -15.02 -2.93
N THR A 104 0.81 -14.06 -2.99
CA THR A 104 2.24 -14.37 -3.12
C THR A 104 2.75 -15.01 -1.83
N ALA A 105 3.55 -16.08 -1.96
CA ALA A 105 4.20 -16.71 -0.81
C ALA A 105 5.39 -15.84 -0.32
N PRO A 106 5.70 -15.80 0.99
CA PRO A 106 4.96 -16.41 2.11
C PRO A 106 3.60 -15.74 2.36
N THR A 107 2.54 -16.53 2.46
CA THR A 107 1.16 -16.01 2.57
C THR A 107 0.84 -15.45 3.94
N GLU A 108 1.59 -15.84 4.97
CA GLU A 108 1.51 -15.31 6.33
C GLU A 108 1.93 -13.83 6.41
N ASP A 109 2.77 -13.37 5.49
CA ASP A 109 3.20 -11.97 5.39
C ASP A 109 2.29 -11.15 4.46
N TYR A 110 1.30 -11.78 3.82
CA TYR A 110 0.46 -11.15 2.80
C TYR A 110 -0.20 -9.85 3.28
N ASP A 111 -0.93 -9.91 4.40
CA ASP A 111 -1.68 -8.73 4.89
C ASP A 111 -0.73 -7.57 5.25
N ASP A 112 0.42 -7.88 5.83
CA ASP A 112 1.43 -6.88 6.19
C ASP A 112 2.14 -6.30 4.97
N ARG A 113 2.33 -7.08 3.89
CA ARG A 113 2.79 -6.54 2.60
C ARG A 113 1.77 -5.60 1.97
N ILE A 114 0.48 -5.94 2.01
CA ILE A 114 -0.56 -5.03 1.49
C ILE A 114 -0.61 -3.76 2.33
N ALA A 115 -0.51 -3.85 3.66
CA ALA A 115 -0.36 -2.69 4.52
C ALA A 115 0.85 -1.83 4.17
N LEU A 116 2.01 -2.46 3.90
CA LEU A 116 3.21 -1.77 3.44
C LEU A 116 2.97 -1.02 2.12
N TYR A 117 2.31 -1.64 1.15
CA TYR A 117 1.95 -0.97 -0.10
C TYR A 117 0.92 0.14 0.09
N ALA A 118 -0.08 -0.06 0.96
CA ALA A 118 -1.10 0.93 1.30
C ALA A 118 -0.50 2.19 1.93
N MET A 119 0.51 2.05 2.79
CA MET A 119 1.20 3.19 3.42
C MET A 119 1.79 4.16 2.40
N ARG A 120 2.20 3.71 1.21
CA ARG A 120 2.59 4.63 0.13
C ARG A 120 1.43 5.59 -0.15
N PHE A 121 0.25 5.05 -0.44
CA PHE A 121 -0.92 5.84 -0.85
C PHE A 121 -1.39 6.76 0.27
N ASP A 122 -1.31 6.32 1.52
CA ASP A 122 -1.66 7.17 2.67
C ASP A 122 -0.62 8.28 2.90
N LEU A 123 0.68 7.99 2.71
CA LEU A 123 1.73 9.03 2.69
C LEU A 123 1.51 10.05 1.57
N GLN A 124 0.97 9.62 0.42
CA GLN A 124 0.57 10.53 -0.66
C GLN A 124 -0.64 11.37 -0.28
N ALA A 125 -1.70 10.77 0.23
CA ALA A 125 -2.89 11.47 0.66
C ALA A 125 -2.55 12.50 1.76
N ALA A 126 -1.75 12.12 2.76
CA ALA A 126 -1.28 13.01 3.82
C ALA A 126 -0.53 14.23 3.29
N ALA A 127 0.31 14.05 2.26
CA ALA A 127 1.05 15.14 1.66
C ALA A 127 0.17 16.05 0.80
N LEU A 128 -0.83 15.49 0.11
CA LEU A 128 -1.77 16.25 -0.73
C LEU A 128 -2.77 17.05 0.10
N PHE A 129 -3.24 16.47 1.21
CA PHE A 129 -4.25 17.00 2.09
C PHE A 129 -3.70 17.18 3.53
N PRO A 130 -2.73 18.09 3.74
CA PRO A 130 -2.01 18.22 5.02
C PRO A 130 -2.90 18.59 6.21
N HIS A 131 -4.11 19.11 5.98
CA HIS A 131 -5.07 19.45 7.02
C HIS A 131 -5.93 18.25 7.47
N VAL A 132 -5.89 17.14 6.75
CA VAL A 132 -6.61 15.90 7.08
C VAL A 132 -5.65 14.99 7.84
N THR A 133 -5.64 15.11 9.17
CA THR A 133 -4.67 14.43 10.04
C THR A 133 -4.78 12.91 9.99
N SER A 134 -5.97 12.39 9.72
CA SER A 134 -6.26 10.96 9.73
C SER A 134 -5.36 10.14 8.78
N PHE A 135 -4.84 10.75 7.71
CA PHE A 135 -3.86 10.09 6.84
C PHE A 135 -2.50 9.90 7.52
N ARG A 136 -2.00 10.92 8.24
CA ARG A 136 -0.77 10.79 9.04
C ARG A 136 -0.99 9.81 10.18
N ASP A 137 -2.13 9.88 10.85
CA ASP A 137 -2.49 9.00 11.96
C ASP A 137 -2.49 7.53 11.49
N SER A 138 -3.14 7.24 10.35
CA SER A 138 -3.18 5.89 9.77
C SER A 138 -1.79 5.35 9.42
N VAL A 139 -0.91 6.20 8.86
CA VAL A 139 0.49 5.80 8.57
C VAL A 139 1.23 5.46 9.86
N VAL A 140 1.13 6.31 10.89
CA VAL A 140 1.82 6.10 12.16
C VAL A 140 1.32 4.84 12.86
N ASP A 141 0.01 4.63 12.90
CA ASP A 141 -0.58 3.46 13.56
C ASP A 141 -0.15 2.17 12.87
N GLU A 142 -0.12 2.16 11.54
CA GLU A 142 0.31 0.99 10.78
C GLU A 142 1.82 0.74 10.93
N MET A 143 2.65 1.79 10.94
CA MET A 143 4.08 1.67 11.22
C MET A 143 4.33 1.12 12.62
N ARG A 144 3.63 1.62 13.64
CA ARG A 144 3.73 1.12 15.02
C ARG A 144 3.37 -0.36 15.09
N ARG A 145 2.25 -0.75 14.49
CA ARG A 145 1.77 -2.13 14.44
C ARG A 145 2.84 -3.06 13.84
N LEU A 146 3.39 -2.68 12.69
CA LEU A 146 4.40 -3.47 11.99
C LEU A 146 5.74 -3.52 12.72
N VAL A 147 6.21 -2.40 13.25
CA VAL A 147 7.46 -2.34 14.04
C VAL A 147 7.35 -3.18 15.31
N THR A 148 6.19 -3.15 16.00
CA THR A 148 5.93 -4.02 17.16
C THR A 148 5.86 -5.50 16.77
N LYS A 149 5.28 -5.83 15.61
CA LYS A 149 5.19 -7.21 15.11
C LYS A 149 6.56 -7.77 14.69
N TYR A 150 7.44 -6.94 14.15
CA TYR A 150 8.75 -7.32 13.60
C TYR A 150 9.91 -6.60 14.30
N PRO A 151 10.13 -6.81 15.61
CA PRO A 151 11.11 -6.03 16.39
C PRO A 151 12.57 -6.29 15.99
N GLY A 152 12.86 -7.44 15.37
CA GLY A 152 14.18 -7.88 14.93
C GLY A 152 14.41 -7.83 13.42
N GLY A 153 13.41 -7.41 12.64
CA GLY A 153 13.33 -7.78 11.22
C GLY A 153 12.64 -9.13 11.11
#